data_AF-A0A370LS83-F1
#
_entry.id   AF-A0A370LS83-F1
#
_cell.length_a   1.000
_cell.length_b   1.000
_cell.length_c   1.000
_cell.angle_alpha   90.00
_cell.angle_beta   90.00
_cell.angle_gamma   90.00
#
_symmetry.space_group_name_H-M   'P 1'
#
loop_
_entity.id
_entity.type
_entity.pdbx_description
1 polymer ?
#
loop_
_entity_poly.entity_id
_entity_poly.type
_entity_poly.pdbx_seq_one_letter_code
_entity_poly.pdbx_strand_id
1 'polypeptide(L)'
;MTIPYTKYLEIKDKYCIAYYGVFNEFIWQLNYLRPAIEKELPGVQLYISCKDELKEINSERIVPQSHFNKHNFAYVRKLNFNNISHPIEDLLEESNITLKYLNLPQPTSQNKRCVLLTNGLGGVRSLPQDKQREVIKHIEKMGYFIENSNVEEAGWVVGVECESFYKAAIAGIKVTLLPTGFGTKFFQKLFPQGEIYKL
;
A
#
# COMPACT_ATOMS: atom_id res chain seq x y z
N MET A 1 -22.00 30.00 0.56
CA MET A 1 -22.49 29.29 -0.63
C MET A 1 -23.26 28.07 -0.13
N THR A 2 -24.58 28.03 -0.32
CA THR A 2 -25.47 26.98 0.18
C THR A 2 -25.59 25.87 -0.87
N ILE A 3 -25.29 24.62 -0.48
CA ILE A 3 -25.46 23.46 -1.35
C ILE A 3 -26.95 23.07 -1.32
N PRO A 4 -27.62 22.92 -2.48
CA PRO A 4 -28.99 22.42 -2.51
C PRO A 4 -29.11 21.08 -1.78
N TYR A 5 -30.19 20.89 -1.02
CA TYR A 5 -30.37 19.70 -0.18
C TYR A 5 -30.23 18.38 -0.96
N THR A 6 -30.73 18.32 -2.19
CA THR A 6 -30.58 17.16 -3.09
C THR A 6 -29.11 16.83 -3.36
N LYS A 7 -28.30 17.83 -3.71
CA LYS A 7 -26.85 17.67 -3.91
C LYS A 7 -26.10 17.33 -2.63
N TYR A 8 -26.54 17.86 -1.48
CA TYR A 8 -25.95 17.51 -0.19
C TYR A 8 -26.17 16.03 0.13
N LEU A 9 -27.39 15.52 -0.06
CA LEU A 9 -27.71 14.11 0.16
C LEU A 9 -26.85 13.17 -0.70
N GLU A 10 -26.49 13.59 -1.93
CA GLU A 10 -25.68 12.81 -2.87
C GLU A 10 -24.19 12.69 -2.48
N ILE A 11 -23.68 13.60 -1.64
CA ILE A 11 -22.24 13.70 -1.35
C ILE A 11 -21.89 13.60 0.14
N LYS A 12 -22.86 13.74 1.06
CA LYS A 12 -22.63 13.86 2.51
C LYS A 12 -21.80 12.72 3.11
N ASP A 13 -21.87 11.55 2.49
CA ASP A 13 -21.18 10.32 2.87
C ASP A 13 -19.91 10.06 2.04
N LYS A 14 -19.67 10.81 0.97
CA LYS A 14 -18.52 10.62 0.08
C LYS A 14 -17.30 11.35 0.58
N TYR A 15 -16.31 10.59 1.03
CA TYR A 15 -15.02 11.08 1.49
C TYR A 15 -13.96 10.73 0.46
N CYS A 16 -13.02 11.63 0.22
CA CYS A 16 -11.90 11.37 -0.69
C CYS A 16 -10.56 11.56 0.01
N ILE A 17 -9.66 10.58 -0.11
CA ILE A 17 -8.23 10.73 0.17
C ILE A 17 -7.54 10.98 -1.16
N ALA A 18 -7.00 12.19 -1.35
CA ALA A 18 -6.25 12.56 -2.54
C ALA A 18 -4.75 12.42 -2.28
N TYR A 19 -4.07 11.59 -3.07
CA TYR A 19 -2.62 11.43 -3.03
C TYR A 19 -2.03 11.48 -4.44
N TYR A 20 -1.13 12.44 -4.65
CA TYR A 20 -0.46 12.67 -5.94
C TYR A 20 1.06 12.62 -5.82
N GLY A 21 1.58 11.94 -4.79
CA GLY A 21 3.02 11.82 -4.53
C GLY A 21 3.71 10.79 -5.44
N VAL A 22 4.99 10.53 -5.15
CA VAL A 22 5.85 9.63 -5.94
C VAL A 22 5.74 8.15 -5.55
N PHE A 23 5.31 7.87 -4.32
CA PHE A 23 5.20 6.51 -3.77
C PHE A 23 3.86 5.88 -4.15
N ASN A 24 3.81 5.16 -5.26
CA ASN A 24 2.58 4.55 -5.77
C ASN A 24 2.03 3.46 -4.84
N GLU A 25 2.88 2.83 -4.04
CA GLU A 25 2.49 1.84 -3.02
C GLU A 25 1.44 2.38 -2.05
N PHE A 26 1.41 3.70 -1.79
CA PHE A 26 0.41 4.28 -0.90
C PHE A 26 -1.01 4.14 -1.46
N ILE A 27 -1.18 4.20 -2.78
CA ILE A 27 -2.51 3.99 -3.38
C ILE A 27 -2.95 2.53 -3.19
N TRP A 28 -2.04 1.58 -3.37
CA TRP A 28 -2.31 0.16 -3.14
C TRP A 28 -2.66 -0.13 -1.68
N GLN A 29 -1.90 0.42 -0.74
CA GLN A 29 -2.18 0.32 0.69
C GLN A 29 -3.52 0.96 1.06
N LEU A 30 -3.82 2.18 0.57
CA LEU A 30 -5.11 2.83 0.82
C LEU A 30 -6.27 2.02 0.25
N ASN A 31 -6.14 1.48 -0.97
CA ASN A 31 -7.19 0.67 -1.59
C ASN A 31 -7.43 -0.64 -0.81
N TYR A 32 -6.36 -1.25 -0.31
CA TYR A 32 -6.43 -2.42 0.57
C TYR A 32 -7.08 -2.10 1.93
N LEU A 33 -6.77 -0.95 2.51
CA LEU A 33 -7.33 -0.49 3.79
C LEU A 33 -8.76 -0.01 3.71
N ARG A 34 -9.20 0.45 2.54
CA ARG A 34 -10.52 1.08 2.32
C ARG A 34 -11.67 0.29 2.98
N PRO A 35 -11.82 -1.03 2.78
CA PRO A 35 -12.92 -1.77 3.38
C PRO A 35 -12.87 -1.82 4.91
N ALA A 36 -11.67 -1.79 5.51
CA ALA A 36 -11.52 -1.73 6.96
C ALA A 36 -11.89 -0.35 7.51
N ILE A 37 -11.44 0.72 6.84
CA ILE A 37 -11.79 2.11 7.20
C ILE A 37 -13.32 2.33 7.13
N GLU A 38 -13.97 1.89 6.05
CA GLU A 38 -15.42 2.02 5.88
C GLU A 38 -16.23 1.23 6.92
N LYS A 39 -15.68 0.13 7.45
CA LYS A 39 -16.29 -0.61 8.56
C LYS A 39 -16.19 0.12 9.90
N GLU A 40 -15.09 0.84 10.13
CA GLU A 40 -14.91 1.63 11.36
C GLU A 40 -15.64 2.97 11.32
N LEU A 41 -15.96 3.47 10.13
CA LEU A 41 -16.72 4.70 9.90
C LEU A 41 -18.04 4.39 9.18
N PRO A 42 -19.06 3.84 9.89
CA PRO A 42 -20.30 3.42 9.27
C PRO A 42 -20.98 4.53 8.47
N GLY A 43 -21.34 4.20 7.22
CA GLY A 43 -22.00 5.13 6.32
C GLY A 43 -21.05 6.05 5.56
N VAL A 44 -19.73 6.00 5.78
CA VAL A 44 -18.75 6.68 4.91
C VAL A 44 -18.48 5.83 3.68
N GLN A 45 -18.45 6.49 2.52
CA GLN A 45 -17.99 5.93 1.25
C GLN A 45 -16.64 6.54 0.92
N LEU A 46 -15.57 5.75 1.02
CA LEU A 46 -14.22 6.25 0.86
C LEU A 46 -13.76 6.09 -0.59
N TYR A 47 -13.34 7.18 -1.20
CA TYR A 47 -12.73 7.25 -2.51
C TYR A 47 -11.25 7.62 -2.37
N ILE A 48 -10.44 7.17 -3.31
CA ILE A 48 -9.02 7.51 -3.37
C ILE A 48 -8.77 8.18 -4.71
N SER A 49 -8.23 9.39 -4.69
CA SER A 49 -7.79 10.06 -5.91
C SER A 49 -6.28 9.96 -6.07
N CYS A 50 -5.85 9.59 -7.27
CA CYS A 50 -4.45 9.32 -7.59
C CYS A 50 -4.06 9.89 -8.96
N LYS A 51 -2.77 9.85 -9.29
CA LYS A 51 -2.29 10.20 -10.65
C LYS A 51 -2.94 9.31 -11.71
N ASP A 52 -3.09 9.85 -12.91
CA ASP A 52 -3.74 9.15 -14.03
C ASP A 52 -3.02 7.88 -14.49
N GLU A 53 -1.71 7.78 -14.25
CA GLU A 53 -0.90 6.59 -14.54
C GLU A 53 -1.30 5.35 -13.73
N LEU A 54 -1.98 5.55 -12.59
CA LEU A 54 -2.44 4.48 -11.71
C LEU A 54 -3.90 4.07 -11.96
N LYS A 55 -4.48 4.48 -13.10
CA LYS A 55 -5.87 4.13 -13.48
C LYS A 55 -6.13 2.62 -13.57
N GLU A 56 -5.07 1.81 -13.68
CA GLU A 56 -5.15 0.35 -13.79
C GLU A 56 -5.54 -0.34 -12.48
N ILE A 57 -5.55 0.40 -11.36
CA ILE A 57 -6.10 -0.09 -10.09
C ILE A 57 -7.62 -0.21 -10.28
N ASN A 58 -8.04 -1.38 -10.77
CA ASN A 58 -9.41 -1.68 -11.18
C ASN A 58 -10.36 -1.74 -9.97
N SER A 59 -10.71 -0.57 -9.45
CA SER A 59 -11.59 -0.38 -8.30
C SER A 59 -12.48 0.82 -8.54
N GLU A 60 -13.79 0.64 -8.39
CA GLU A 60 -14.82 1.68 -8.60
C GLU A 60 -14.62 2.92 -7.72
N ARG A 61 -13.80 2.82 -6.67
CA ARG A 61 -13.53 3.90 -5.71
C ARG A 61 -12.20 4.61 -5.95
N ILE A 62 -11.50 4.29 -7.04
CA ILE A 62 -10.31 5.03 -7.48
C ILE A 62 -10.72 6.09 -8.50
N VAL A 63 -10.31 7.33 -8.28
CA VAL A 63 -10.63 8.49 -9.12
C VAL A 63 -9.34 9.07 -9.69
N PRO A 64 -9.04 8.87 -10.98
CA PRO A 64 -7.88 9.48 -11.62
C PRO A 64 -7.92 11.00 -11.48
N GLN A 65 -6.75 11.63 -11.35
CA GLN A 65 -6.62 13.07 -11.12
C GLN A 65 -7.35 13.91 -12.16
N SER A 66 -7.33 13.49 -13.43
CA SER A 66 -8.06 14.13 -14.54
C SER A 66 -9.59 14.13 -14.36
N HIS A 67 -10.13 13.19 -13.60
CA HIS A 67 -11.57 13.05 -13.32
C HIS A 67 -11.96 13.56 -11.93
N PHE A 68 -11.00 14.01 -11.13
CA PHE A 68 -11.26 14.46 -9.78
C PHE A 68 -12.03 15.80 -9.78
N ASN A 69 -13.17 15.81 -9.08
CA ASN A 69 -13.93 17.03 -8.83
C ASN A 69 -14.31 17.12 -7.35
N LYS A 70 -13.79 18.15 -6.66
CA LYS A 70 -14.04 18.38 -5.23
C LYS A 70 -15.53 18.49 -4.89
N HIS A 71 -16.37 18.96 -5.81
CA HIS A 71 -17.80 19.11 -5.58
C HIS A 71 -18.57 17.78 -5.45
N ASN A 72 -17.94 16.66 -5.80
CA ASN A 72 -18.54 15.32 -5.67
C ASN A 72 -18.34 14.70 -4.28
N PHE A 73 -17.67 15.39 -3.37
CA PHE A 73 -17.27 14.87 -2.06
C PHE A 73 -17.65 15.85 -0.95
N ALA A 74 -18.14 15.32 0.19
CA ALA A 74 -18.34 16.11 1.39
C ALA A 74 -17.00 16.53 2.02
N TYR A 75 -16.00 15.65 1.96
CA TYR A 75 -14.69 15.90 2.53
C TYR A 75 -13.58 15.38 1.62
N VAL A 76 -12.49 16.15 1.53
CA VAL A 76 -11.29 15.77 0.78
C VAL A 76 -10.07 15.99 1.68
N ARG A 77 -9.40 14.90 2.04
CA ARG A 77 -8.11 14.91 2.73
C ARG A 77 -7.01 14.78 1.69
N LYS A 78 -6.07 15.73 1.66
CA LYS A 78 -4.85 15.58 0.86
C LYS A 78 -3.78 14.90 1.70
N LEU A 79 -3.22 13.83 1.18
CA LEU A 79 -2.14 13.08 1.82
C LEU A 79 -0.80 13.57 1.27
N ASN A 80 0.12 13.95 2.16
CA ASN A 80 1.46 14.41 1.81
C ASN A 80 2.49 13.63 2.61
N PHE A 81 3.61 13.26 1.97
CA PHE A 81 4.73 12.64 2.66
C PHE A 81 5.71 13.73 3.14
N ASN A 82 6.05 13.70 4.43
CA ASN A 82 6.91 14.68 5.08
C ASN A 82 8.36 14.18 5.31
N ASN A 83 8.70 12.96 4.85
CA ASN A 83 9.97 12.26 5.12
C ASN A 83 10.25 11.92 6.60
N ILE A 84 9.26 12.07 7.49
CA ILE A 84 9.39 11.80 8.93
C ILE A 84 8.53 10.59 9.31
N SER A 85 7.28 10.56 8.85
CA SER A 85 6.27 9.59 9.22
C SER A 85 5.56 9.01 7.99
N HIS A 86 5.03 7.79 8.15
CA HIS A 86 4.25 7.15 7.09
C HIS A 86 2.87 7.81 7.01
N PRO A 87 2.48 8.44 5.90
CA PRO A 87 1.36 9.38 5.91
C PRO A 87 0.01 8.67 6.08
N ILE A 88 -0.10 7.41 5.64
CA ILE A 88 -1.28 6.58 5.93
C ILE A 88 -1.35 6.21 7.41
N GLU A 89 -0.22 6.00 8.07
CA GLU A 89 -0.19 5.70 9.50
C GLU A 89 -0.71 6.91 10.28
N ASP A 90 -0.19 8.11 9.97
CA ASP A 90 -0.66 9.37 10.54
C ASP A 90 -2.18 9.56 10.33
N LEU A 91 -2.68 9.30 9.12
CA LEU A 91 -4.11 9.41 8.81
C LEU A 91 -4.98 8.50 9.70
N LEU A 92 -4.55 7.25 9.90
CA LEU A 92 -5.29 6.29 10.71
C LEU A 92 -5.28 6.69 12.19
N GLU A 93 -4.13 7.15 12.68
CA GLU A 93 -3.95 7.62 14.06
C GLU A 93 -4.79 8.88 14.33
N GLU A 94 -4.75 9.88 13.45
CA GLU A 94 -5.58 11.09 13.53
C GLU A 94 -7.08 10.78 13.55
N SER A 95 -7.49 9.72 12.84
CA SER A 95 -8.89 9.32 12.71
C SER A 95 -9.32 8.32 13.78
N ASN A 96 -8.44 7.92 14.70
CA ASN A 96 -8.66 6.83 15.67
C ASN A 96 -9.13 5.52 15.02
N ILE A 97 -8.71 5.25 13.78
CA ILE A 97 -9.06 4.04 13.07
C ILE A 97 -8.10 2.93 13.49
N THR A 98 -8.66 1.82 13.96
CA THR A 98 -7.92 0.59 14.22
C THR A 98 -7.95 -0.34 12.99
N LEU A 99 -7.02 -1.30 12.92
CA LEU A 99 -6.94 -2.25 11.81
C LEU A 99 -7.65 -3.58 12.13
N LYS A 100 -8.65 -3.56 13.02
CA LYS A 100 -9.32 -4.78 13.51
C LYS A 100 -10.08 -5.53 12.43
N TYR A 101 -10.58 -4.81 11.42
CA TYR A 101 -11.38 -5.37 10.33
C TYR A 101 -10.57 -5.66 9.06
N LEU A 102 -9.25 -5.67 9.17
CA LEU A 102 -8.37 -5.93 8.05
C LEU A 102 -8.47 -7.39 7.63
N ASN A 103 -8.86 -7.61 6.37
CA ASN A 103 -8.90 -8.96 5.81
C ASN A 103 -7.47 -9.37 5.45
N LEU A 104 -6.85 -10.19 6.29
CA LEU A 104 -5.50 -10.67 6.02
C LEU A 104 -5.51 -11.62 4.82
N PRO A 105 -4.66 -11.36 3.81
CA PRO A 105 -4.61 -12.21 2.64
C PRO A 105 -4.02 -13.57 3.02
N GLN A 106 -4.58 -14.62 2.44
CA GLN A 106 -4.13 -15.99 2.68
C GLN A 106 -2.95 -16.33 1.78
N PRO A 107 -1.98 -17.12 2.26
CA PRO A 107 -0.87 -17.61 1.44
C PRO A 107 -1.36 -18.31 0.16
N THR A 108 -0.94 -17.83 -1.01
CA THR A 108 -1.45 -18.33 -2.30
C THR A 108 -0.54 -19.33 -3.01
N SER A 109 0.78 -19.28 -2.80
CA SER A 109 1.75 -20.08 -3.57
C SER A 109 2.73 -20.88 -2.71
N GLN A 110 2.98 -22.13 -3.12
CA GLN A 110 3.99 -23.02 -2.53
C GLN A 110 5.23 -23.18 -3.42
N ASN A 111 5.36 -22.42 -4.50
CA ASN A 111 6.50 -22.58 -5.40
C ASN A 111 7.81 -22.03 -4.78
N LYS A 112 8.94 -22.46 -5.34
CA LYS A 112 10.29 -22.08 -4.89
C LYS A 112 10.86 -20.86 -5.60
N ARG A 113 10.05 -20.14 -6.38
CA ARG A 113 10.47 -18.91 -7.05
C ARG A 113 10.49 -17.76 -6.05
N CYS A 114 11.62 -17.08 -5.96
CA CYS A 114 11.77 -15.86 -5.19
C CYS A 114 12.04 -14.67 -6.11
N VAL A 115 11.35 -13.55 -5.87
CA VAL A 115 11.66 -12.27 -6.53
C VAL A 115 12.36 -11.37 -5.51
N LEU A 116 13.53 -10.83 -5.89
CA LEU A 116 14.32 -9.94 -5.05
C LEU A 116 14.20 -8.48 -5.55
N LEU A 117 13.56 -7.62 -4.77
CA LEU A 117 13.31 -6.22 -5.11
C LEU A 117 14.29 -5.31 -4.36
N THR A 118 15.38 -4.92 -4.99
CA THR A 118 16.49 -4.19 -4.32
C THR A 118 16.47 -2.68 -4.54
N ASN A 119 15.69 -2.20 -5.51
CA ASN A 119 15.67 -0.80 -5.90
C ASN A 119 14.62 -0.03 -5.08
N GLY A 120 15.08 0.95 -4.31
CA GLY A 120 14.22 1.90 -3.63
C GLY A 120 13.81 3.04 -4.55
N LEU A 121 12.70 3.70 -4.21
CA LEU A 121 12.25 4.92 -4.88
C LEU A 121 12.17 6.06 -3.85
N GLY A 122 12.53 7.28 -4.26
CA GLY A 122 12.46 8.46 -3.40
C GLY A 122 13.25 8.32 -2.09
N GLY A 123 12.58 8.52 -0.96
CA GLY A 123 13.14 8.42 0.40
C GLY A 123 13.47 7.00 0.88
N VAL A 124 13.17 5.97 0.09
CA VAL A 124 13.54 4.57 0.37
C VAL A 124 14.88 4.27 -0.27
N ARG A 125 15.85 3.78 0.51
CA ARG A 125 17.19 3.48 -0.01
C ARG A 125 17.19 2.12 -0.72
N SER A 126 17.88 2.06 -1.86
CA SER A 126 18.22 0.78 -2.50
C SER A 126 19.14 -0.05 -1.61
N LEU A 127 19.03 -1.37 -1.70
CA LEU A 127 19.88 -2.29 -0.95
C LEU A 127 21.32 -2.28 -1.50
N PRO A 128 22.36 -2.07 -0.68
CA PRO A 128 23.77 -2.14 -1.12
C PRO A 128 24.16 -3.51 -1.68
N GLN A 129 25.11 -3.57 -2.63
CA GLN A 129 25.46 -4.81 -3.34
C GLN A 129 26.00 -5.93 -2.42
N ASP A 130 26.76 -5.59 -1.40
CA ASP A 130 27.24 -6.50 -0.36
C ASP A 130 26.06 -7.15 0.38
N LYS A 131 25.08 -6.33 0.78
CA LYS A 131 23.84 -6.80 1.40
C LYS A 131 22.96 -7.61 0.46
N GLN A 132 22.89 -7.25 -0.82
CA GLN A 132 22.22 -8.06 -1.82
C GLN A 132 22.81 -9.48 -1.87
N ARG A 133 24.14 -9.62 -1.86
CA ARG A 133 24.79 -10.94 -1.86
C ARG A 133 24.49 -11.75 -0.60
N GLU A 134 24.40 -11.12 0.56
CA GLU A 134 24.01 -11.77 1.81
C GLU A 134 22.57 -12.30 1.74
N VAL A 135 21.64 -11.46 1.25
CA VAL A 135 20.23 -11.83 1.07
C VAL A 135 20.07 -12.95 0.05
N ILE A 136 20.80 -12.89 -1.08
CA ILE A 136 20.81 -13.95 -2.10
C ILE A 136 21.22 -15.29 -1.49
N LYS A 137 22.36 -15.33 -0.78
CA LYS A 137 22.83 -16.55 -0.11
C LYS A 137 21.82 -17.09 0.90
N HIS A 138 21.13 -16.20 1.62
CA HIS A 138 20.09 -16.60 2.56
C HIS A 138 18.89 -17.24 1.84
N ILE A 139 18.40 -16.63 0.75
CA ILE A 139 17.30 -17.15 -0.06
C ILE A 139 17.64 -18.53 -0.64
N GLU A 140 18.84 -18.69 -1.20
CA GLU A 140 19.32 -19.96 -1.74
C GLU A 140 19.43 -21.04 -0.66
N LYS A 141 19.92 -20.69 0.53
CA LYS A 141 19.99 -21.61 1.68
C LYS A 141 18.61 -22.10 2.12
N MET A 142 17.56 -21.30 1.93
CA MET A 142 16.17 -21.67 2.20
C MET A 142 15.55 -22.54 1.08
N GLY A 143 16.32 -22.86 0.04
CA GLY A 143 15.91 -23.71 -1.08
C GLY A 143 15.06 -23.00 -2.14
N TYR A 144 15.16 -21.68 -2.22
CA TYR A 144 14.51 -20.87 -3.26
C TYR A 144 15.51 -20.52 -4.36
N PHE A 145 15.02 -20.30 -5.57
CA PHE A 145 15.80 -19.72 -6.67
C PHE A 145 15.30 -18.32 -6.99
N ILE A 146 16.22 -17.43 -7.35
CA ILE A 146 15.89 -16.02 -7.60
C ILE A 146 15.62 -15.81 -9.08
N GLU A 147 14.50 -15.14 -9.38
CA GLU A 147 14.12 -14.79 -10.74
C GLU A 147 13.72 -13.31 -10.81
N ASN A 148 14.26 -12.60 -11.81
CA ASN A 148 13.92 -11.20 -12.07
C ASN A 148 12.68 -11.11 -12.97
N SER A 149 11.56 -11.65 -12.49
CA SER A 149 10.27 -11.65 -13.20
C SER A 149 9.16 -10.99 -12.38
N ASN A 150 7.93 -11.01 -12.90
CA ASN A 150 6.78 -10.42 -12.21
C ASN A 150 6.54 -11.12 -10.85
N VAL A 151 6.02 -10.37 -9.87
CA VAL A 151 5.75 -10.87 -8.52
C VAL A 151 4.53 -11.80 -8.45
N GLU A 152 3.61 -11.74 -9.41
CA GLU A 152 2.29 -12.42 -9.34
C GLU A 152 2.33 -13.94 -9.11
N GLU A 153 3.36 -14.62 -9.61
CA GLU A 153 3.52 -16.07 -9.43
C GLU A 153 4.73 -16.39 -8.54
N ALA A 154 5.25 -15.43 -7.77
CA ALA A 154 6.32 -15.71 -6.83
C ALA A 154 5.79 -16.52 -5.64
N GLY A 155 6.57 -17.48 -5.17
CA GLY A 155 6.32 -18.15 -3.89
C GLY A 155 6.83 -17.31 -2.71
N TRP A 156 7.77 -16.40 -2.97
CA TRP A 156 8.32 -15.48 -2.00
C TRP A 156 8.78 -14.18 -2.68
N VAL A 157 8.48 -13.03 -2.09
CA VAL A 157 9.05 -11.75 -2.49
C VAL A 157 9.85 -11.18 -1.32
N VAL A 158 11.14 -10.94 -1.56
CA VAL A 158 12.04 -10.29 -0.60
C VAL A 158 12.39 -8.93 -1.19
N GLY A 159 12.15 -7.85 -0.45
CA GLY A 159 12.25 -6.54 -1.09
C GLY A 159 12.31 -5.36 -0.16
N VAL A 160 12.82 -4.24 -0.67
CA VAL A 160 12.62 -2.92 -0.07
C VAL A 160 11.18 -2.43 -0.33
N GLU A 161 10.78 -1.34 0.32
CA GLU A 161 9.46 -0.74 0.14
C GLU A 161 9.30 -0.21 -1.29
N CYS A 162 8.39 -0.82 -2.05
CA CYS A 162 8.02 -0.38 -3.39
C CYS A 162 6.64 -0.95 -3.80
N GLU A 163 6.10 -0.44 -4.90
CA GLU A 163 4.78 -0.84 -5.42
C GLU A 163 4.64 -2.36 -5.58
N SER A 164 5.59 -3.03 -6.24
CA SER A 164 5.53 -4.48 -6.48
C SER A 164 5.58 -5.30 -5.19
N PHE A 165 6.31 -4.83 -4.17
CA PHE A 165 6.36 -5.48 -2.87
C PHE A 165 5.00 -5.48 -2.17
N TYR A 166 4.34 -4.32 -2.12
CA TYR A 166 3.03 -4.20 -1.48
C TYR A 166 1.92 -4.90 -2.28
N LYS A 167 1.99 -4.91 -3.63
CA LYS A 167 1.11 -5.73 -4.47
C LYS A 167 1.20 -7.21 -4.08
N ALA A 168 2.41 -7.74 -3.93
CA ALA A 168 2.63 -9.12 -3.54
C ALA A 168 2.06 -9.41 -2.14
N ALA A 169 2.30 -8.53 -1.17
CA ALA A 169 1.76 -8.65 0.18
C ALA A 169 0.21 -8.68 0.19
N ILE A 170 -0.44 -7.78 -0.55
CA ILE A 170 -1.91 -7.71 -0.68
C ILE A 170 -2.47 -8.96 -1.37
N ALA A 171 -1.74 -9.52 -2.34
CA ALA A 171 -2.11 -10.77 -3.02
C ALA A 171 -1.89 -12.03 -2.16
N GLY A 172 -1.36 -11.89 -0.94
CA GLY A 172 -1.10 -13.02 -0.04
C GLY A 172 0.14 -13.82 -0.40
N ILE A 173 1.04 -13.29 -1.23
CA ILE A 173 2.33 -13.94 -1.47
C ILE A 173 3.18 -13.79 -0.19
N LYS A 174 3.99 -14.80 0.13
CA LYS A 174 4.95 -14.68 1.24
C LYS A 174 5.85 -13.47 0.97
N VAL A 175 5.99 -12.57 1.94
CA VAL A 175 6.82 -11.37 1.82
C VAL A 175 7.80 -11.23 2.97
N THR A 176 9.00 -10.77 2.66
CA THR A 176 9.99 -10.34 3.66
C THR A 176 10.50 -8.94 3.31
N LEU A 177 10.26 -7.98 4.22
CA LEU A 177 10.67 -6.59 4.05
C LEU A 177 12.15 -6.43 4.44
N LEU A 178 12.92 -5.78 3.57
CA LEU A 178 14.24 -5.24 3.81
C LEU A 178 14.08 -3.80 4.34
N PRO A 179 14.33 -3.53 5.63
CA PRO A 179 13.93 -2.27 6.28
C PRO A 179 14.87 -1.11 5.91
N THR A 180 14.75 -0.59 4.69
CA THR A 180 15.58 0.53 4.18
C THR A 180 14.85 1.87 4.15
N GLY A 181 13.58 1.91 4.55
CA GLY A 181 12.75 3.11 4.61
C GLY A 181 12.00 3.27 5.94
N PHE A 182 10.83 3.93 5.91
CA PHE A 182 10.14 4.45 7.10
C PHE A 182 8.93 3.62 7.52
N GLY A 183 8.41 2.73 6.65
CA GLY A 183 7.14 2.04 6.87
C GLY A 183 7.26 0.68 7.55
N THR A 184 8.39 0.32 8.15
CA THR A 184 8.58 -1.04 8.74
C THR A 184 7.53 -1.37 9.80
N LYS A 185 7.25 -0.46 10.74
CA LYS A 185 6.23 -0.66 11.79
C LYS A 185 4.84 -0.75 11.18
N PHE A 186 4.54 0.14 10.24
CA PHE A 186 3.27 0.17 9.55
C PHE A 186 3.03 -1.10 8.72
N PHE A 187 4.05 -1.60 8.02
CA PHE A 187 4.02 -2.86 7.31
C PHE A 187 3.65 -4.03 8.23
N GLN A 188 4.24 -4.13 9.42
CA GLN A 188 3.89 -5.18 10.38
C GLN A 188 2.46 -5.06 10.91
N LYS A 189 1.91 -3.83 11.01
CA LYS A 189 0.50 -3.61 11.34
C LYS A 189 -0.43 -4.08 10.20
N LEU A 190 -0.04 -3.85 8.94
CA LEU A 190 -0.81 -4.25 7.75
C LEU A 190 -0.73 -5.75 7.45
N PHE A 191 0.45 -6.33 7.62
CA PHE A 191 0.76 -7.71 7.26
C PHE A 191 1.49 -8.38 8.44
N PRO A 192 0.77 -8.79 9.51
CA PRO A 192 1.39 -9.41 10.69
C PRO A 192 2.16 -10.71 10.39
N GLN A 193 1.83 -11.39 9.29
CA GLN A 193 2.51 -12.57 8.77
C GLN A 193 3.76 -12.23 7.94
N GLY A 194 3.95 -10.96 7.58
CA GLY A 194 5.12 -10.49 6.85
C GLY A 194 6.36 -10.49 7.73
N GLU A 195 7.47 -11.00 7.19
CA GLU A 195 8.74 -11.05 7.92
C GLU A 195 9.54 -9.76 7.72
N ILE A 196 10.37 -9.39 8.70
CA ILE A 196 11.37 -8.32 8.56
C ILE A 196 12.75 -8.96 8.53
N TYR A 197 13.52 -8.71 7.48
CA TYR A 197 14.90 -9.17 7.40
C TYR A 197 15.80 -8.27 8.25
N LYS A 198 16.61 -8.87 9.12
CA LYS A 198 17.62 -8.15 9.89
C LYS A 198 18.89 -8.04 9.04
N LEU A 199 19.12 -6.85 8.48
CA LEU A 199 20.31 -6.50 7.68
C LEU A 199 21.58 -6.45 8.52
#